data_AF-A0A3B0XGI5-F1
#
_entry.id   AF-A0A3B0XGI5-F1
#
_cell.length_a   1.000
_cell.length_b   1.000
_cell.length_c   1.000
_cell.angle_alpha   90.00
_cell.angle_beta   90.00
_cell.angle_gamma   90.00
#
_symmetry.space_group_name_H-M   'P 1'
#
loop_
_entity.id
_entity.type
_entity.pdbx_description
1 polymer ?
#
loop_
_entity_poly.entity_id
_entity_poly.type
_entity_poly.pdbx_seq_one_letter_code
_entity_poly.pdbx_strand_id
1 'polypeptide(L)'
;PPAENEHVNGVLHKSIVPARVDEKVAETARQQAIGLANKINYVGVLAVEFFITTDNQLIFNEMAPRPHNSGHYTMDAAVVSQFEQQVRVMCGLPPGDARLTSPVVMVNLLGDLWPVNWQNCMCHPALKLHLYGKHEARPGRKMGHFNLLSNEINNAIQTADEIFNRCK
;
A
#
# COMPACT_ATOMS: atom_id res chain seq x y z
N PRO A 1 -4.95 6.98 7.11
CA PRO A 1 -6.09 6.02 7.07
C PRO A 1 -5.55 4.60 6.86
N PRO A 2 -6.27 3.53 7.24
CA PRO A 2 -5.88 2.16 6.88
C PRO A 2 -5.96 1.93 5.37
N ALA A 3 -5.21 0.95 4.89
CA ALA A 3 -5.28 0.46 3.51
C ALA A 3 -6.13 -0.81 3.44
N GLU A 4 -6.93 -0.93 2.40
CA GLU A 4 -7.62 -2.17 2.02
C GLU A 4 -6.75 -2.93 1.02
N ASN A 5 -6.47 -4.20 1.29
CA ASN A 5 -5.49 -4.99 0.54
C ASN A 5 -6.16 -6.17 -0.17
N GLU A 6 -6.02 -6.22 -1.49
CA GLU A 6 -6.46 -7.36 -2.30
C GLU A 6 -5.26 -8.25 -2.65
N HIS A 7 -5.39 -9.53 -2.34
CA HIS A 7 -4.36 -10.55 -2.58
C HIS A 7 -4.80 -11.52 -3.67
N VAL A 8 -3.88 -11.86 -4.58
CA VAL A 8 -4.08 -12.87 -5.62
C VAL A 8 -2.97 -13.90 -5.49
N ASN A 9 -3.34 -15.18 -5.40
CA ASN A 9 -2.39 -16.30 -5.22
C ASN A 9 -1.43 -16.10 -4.04
N GLY A 10 -1.93 -15.54 -2.93
CA GLY A 10 -1.13 -15.26 -1.73
C GLY A 10 -0.14 -14.08 -1.86
N VAL A 11 -0.22 -13.29 -2.93
CA VAL A 11 0.63 -12.11 -3.15
C VAL A 11 -0.25 -10.87 -3.19
N LEU A 12 0.17 -9.81 -2.48
CA LEU A 12 -0.49 -8.51 -2.54
C LEU A 12 -0.54 -8.00 -3.99
N HIS A 13 -1.74 -7.88 -4.53
CA HIS A 13 -1.97 -7.34 -5.87
C HIS A 13 -2.21 -5.83 -5.81
N LYS A 14 -3.13 -5.38 -4.94
CA LYS A 14 -3.59 -3.99 -4.90
C LYS A 14 -3.78 -3.51 -3.45
N SER A 15 -3.43 -2.26 -3.18
CA SER A 15 -3.74 -1.56 -1.93
C SER A 15 -4.53 -0.30 -2.24
N ILE A 16 -5.69 -0.13 -1.59
CA ILE A 16 -6.65 0.94 -1.82
C ILE A 16 -6.69 1.83 -0.58
N VAL A 17 -6.49 3.14 -0.75
CA VAL A 17 -6.43 4.09 0.36
C VAL A 17 -7.22 5.36 0.04
N PRO A 18 -8.17 5.77 0.90
CA PRO A 18 -8.57 5.13 2.16
C PRO A 18 -9.28 3.78 1.94
N ALA A 19 -9.15 2.87 2.91
CA ALA A 19 -9.88 1.60 2.93
C ALA A 19 -11.40 1.84 2.91
N ARG A 20 -12.15 1.02 2.15
CA ARG A 20 -13.61 1.15 2.01
C ARG A 20 -14.33 0.37 3.11
N VAL A 21 -14.12 0.78 4.36
CA VAL A 21 -14.70 0.16 5.56
C VAL A 21 -15.40 1.21 6.41
N ASP A 22 -16.29 0.80 7.31
CA ASP A 22 -16.91 1.70 8.27
C ASP A 22 -15.85 2.41 9.12
N GLU A 23 -16.07 3.70 9.40
CA GLU A 23 -15.13 4.51 10.20
C GLU A 23 -14.85 3.88 11.57
N LYS A 24 -15.85 3.22 12.17
CA LYS A 24 -15.69 2.50 13.44
C LYS A 24 -14.70 1.34 13.33
N VAL A 25 -14.70 0.62 12.20
CA VAL A 25 -13.75 -0.47 11.94
C VAL A 25 -12.35 0.12 11.74
N ALA A 26 -12.23 1.19 10.95
CA ALA A 26 -10.96 1.88 10.74
C ALA A 26 -10.34 2.41 12.05
N GLU A 27 -11.17 3.01 12.92
CA GLU A 27 -10.79 3.47 14.25
C GLU A 27 -10.30 2.31 15.13
N THR A 28 -11.06 1.23 15.17
CA THR A 28 -10.71 0.04 15.96
C THR A 28 -9.38 -0.56 15.51
N ALA A 29 -9.15 -0.69 14.20
CA ALA A 29 -7.88 -1.20 13.66
C ALA A 29 -6.70 -0.31 14.07
N ARG A 30 -6.87 1.01 14.03
CA ARG A 30 -5.84 1.97 14.45
C ARG A 30 -5.54 1.85 15.94
N GLN A 31 -6.56 1.76 16.79
CA GLN A 31 -6.40 1.59 18.23
C GLN A 31 -5.70 0.27 18.58
N GLN A 32 -6.06 -0.83 17.91
CA GLN A 32 -5.40 -2.12 18.09
C GLN A 32 -3.92 -2.09 17.65
N ALA A 33 -3.61 -1.46 16.51
CA ALA A 33 -2.24 -1.30 16.03
C ALA A 33 -1.38 -0.45 16.98
N ILE A 34 -1.91 0.68 17.48
CA ILE A 34 -1.25 1.53 18.49
C ILE A 34 -1.03 0.75 19.79
N GLY A 35 -2.07 0.04 20.26
CA GLY A 35 -2.01 -0.77 21.47
C GLY A 35 -0.98 -1.89 21.37
N LEU A 36 -0.88 -2.56 20.21
CA LEU A 36 0.15 -3.56 19.94
C LEU A 36 1.54 -2.94 20.01
N ALA A 37 1.80 -1.88 19.22
CA ALA A 37 3.10 -1.22 19.18
C ALA A 37 3.59 -0.75 20.56
N ASN A 38 2.68 -0.18 21.37
CA ASN A 38 2.98 0.25 22.74
C ASN A 38 3.33 -0.94 23.66
N LYS A 39 2.55 -2.03 23.60
CA LYS A 39 2.77 -3.22 24.45
C LYS A 39 4.11 -3.90 24.19
N ILE A 40 4.58 -3.89 22.94
CA ILE A 40 5.89 -4.45 22.57
C ILE A 40 7.01 -3.41 22.60
N ASN A 41 6.74 -2.19 23.06
CA ASN A 41 7.67 -1.05 23.09
C ASN A 41 8.42 -0.88 21.74
N TYR A 42 7.68 -0.94 20.63
CA TYR A 42 8.26 -0.96 19.30
C TYR A 42 8.70 0.42 18.84
N VAL A 43 9.87 0.49 18.20
CA VAL A 43 10.45 1.69 17.61
C VAL A 43 10.70 1.44 16.13
N GLY A 44 10.00 2.17 15.27
CA GLY A 44 10.10 2.08 13.81
C GLY A 44 8.73 2.10 13.13
N VAL A 45 8.68 1.61 11.90
CA VAL A 45 7.45 1.37 11.14
C VAL A 45 6.99 -0.07 11.32
N LEU A 46 5.79 -0.24 11.85
CA LEU A 46 5.12 -1.52 12.02
C LEU A 46 3.90 -1.58 11.10
N ALA A 47 3.84 -2.57 10.21
CA ALA A 47 2.60 -2.93 9.54
C ALA A 47 1.87 -3.99 10.36
N VAL A 48 0.56 -3.81 10.51
CA VAL A 48 -0.34 -4.74 11.20
C VAL A 48 -1.46 -5.06 10.24
N GLU A 49 -1.61 -6.34 9.90
CA GLU A 49 -2.64 -6.81 8.98
C GLU A 49 -3.79 -7.43 9.74
N PHE A 50 -5.00 -7.18 9.25
CA PHE A 50 -6.24 -7.67 9.83
C PHE A 50 -7.10 -8.33 8.77
N PHE A 51 -7.89 -9.31 9.18
CA PHE A 51 -9.09 -9.72 8.47
C PHE A 51 -10.30 -8.99 9.06
N ILE A 52 -11.28 -8.72 8.21
CA ILE A 52 -12.60 -8.21 8.62
C ILE A 52 -13.62 -9.30 8.30
N THR A 53 -14.37 -9.72 9.30
CA THR A 53 -15.46 -10.69 9.14
C THR A 53 -16.69 -10.03 8.52
N THR A 54 -17.65 -10.82 8.06
CA THR A 54 -18.90 -10.31 7.47
C THR A 54 -19.78 -9.54 8.47
N ASP A 55 -19.54 -9.67 9.78
CA ASP A 55 -20.18 -8.92 10.85
C ASP A 55 -19.30 -7.77 11.39
N ASN A 56 -18.33 -7.29 10.58
CA ASN A 56 -17.45 -6.15 10.88
C ASN A 56 -16.55 -6.33 12.12
N GLN A 57 -16.20 -7.57 12.47
CA GLN A 57 -15.19 -7.83 13.51
C GLN A 57 -13.79 -7.88 12.90
N LEU A 58 -12.84 -7.27 13.62
CA LEU A 58 -11.43 -7.32 13.26
C LEU A 58 -10.74 -8.52 13.90
N ILE A 59 -10.04 -9.28 13.08
CA ILE A 59 -9.19 -10.39 13.50
C ILE A 59 -7.76 -10.04 13.10
N PHE A 60 -6.84 -10.03 14.06
CA PHE A 60 -5.41 -9.88 13.77
C PHE A 60 -4.93 -11.05 12.90
N ASN A 61 -4.26 -10.74 11.79
CA ASN A 61 -3.65 -11.74 10.91
C ASN A 61 -2.16 -11.87 11.23
N GLU A 62 -1.39 -10.82 10.91
CA GLU A 62 0.06 -10.81 11.07
C GLU A 62 0.60 -9.39 11.32
N MET A 63 1.89 -9.31 11.64
CA MET A 63 2.61 -8.04 11.71
C MET A 63 3.97 -8.13 11.04
N ALA A 64 4.39 -7.03 10.41
CA ALA A 64 5.72 -6.88 9.84
C ALA A 64 6.43 -5.69 10.51
N PRO A 65 7.47 -5.91 11.33
CA PRO A 65 8.21 -4.86 12.05
C PRO A 65 9.22 -4.17 11.12
N ARG A 66 8.73 -3.66 9.99
CA ARG A 66 9.49 -2.94 8.96
C ARG A 66 8.53 -2.20 8.03
N PRO A 67 9.02 -1.29 7.17
CA PRO A 67 8.28 -0.85 6.00
C PRO A 67 7.71 -2.04 5.22
N HIS A 68 6.47 -1.91 4.77
CA HIS A 68 5.67 -2.98 4.20
C HIS A 68 5.15 -2.62 2.81
N ASN A 69 4.86 -3.65 2.01
CA ASN A 69 4.44 -3.49 0.63
C ASN A 69 3.13 -2.69 0.52
N SER A 70 2.16 -2.98 1.39
CA SER A 70 0.89 -2.25 1.47
C SER A 70 1.02 -0.79 1.90
N GLY A 71 2.22 -0.34 2.29
CA GLY A 71 2.51 1.06 2.59
C GLY A 71 3.22 1.83 1.46
N HIS A 72 3.54 1.21 0.31
CA HIS A 72 4.32 1.91 -0.74
C HIS A 72 3.56 3.09 -1.36
N TYR A 73 2.22 3.11 -1.27
CA TYR A 73 1.40 4.27 -1.64
C TYR A 73 1.85 5.57 -0.95
N THR A 74 2.40 5.47 0.26
CA THR A 74 2.85 6.65 1.04
C THR A 74 3.99 7.42 0.37
N MET A 75 4.65 6.83 -0.63
CA MET A 75 5.69 7.52 -1.40
C MET A 75 5.13 8.68 -2.25
N ASP A 76 3.87 8.57 -2.70
CA ASP A 76 3.25 9.57 -3.59
C ASP A 76 1.98 10.21 -3.02
N ALA A 77 1.36 9.59 -2.01
CA ALA A 77 0.04 9.97 -1.52
C ALA A 77 -0.01 10.33 -0.03
N ALA A 78 1.14 10.40 0.65
CA ALA A 78 1.23 10.88 2.04
C ALA A 78 2.22 12.04 2.14
N VAL A 79 2.09 12.88 3.18
CA VAL A 79 3.04 13.97 3.43
C VAL A 79 4.45 13.43 3.68
N VAL A 80 4.57 12.34 4.45
CA VAL A 80 5.82 11.62 4.68
C VAL A 80 5.64 10.14 4.37
N SER A 81 6.57 9.58 3.60
CA SER A 81 6.56 8.16 3.25
C SER A 81 6.90 7.27 4.45
N GLN A 82 6.45 6.02 4.45
CA GLN A 82 6.87 5.05 5.47
C GLN A 82 8.39 4.88 5.57
N PHE A 83 9.13 5.08 4.47
CA PHE A 83 10.58 4.97 4.46
C PHE A 83 11.23 6.14 5.17
N GLU A 84 10.75 7.35 4.92
CA GLU A 84 11.20 8.54 5.63
C GLU A 84 10.81 8.48 7.12
N GLN A 85 9.61 7.99 7.45
CA GLN A 85 9.23 7.73 8.84
C GLN A 85 10.18 6.76 9.54
N GLN A 86 10.55 5.67 8.86
CA GLN A 86 11.52 4.71 9.38
C GLN A 86 12.85 5.41 9.68
N VAL A 87 13.38 6.21 8.75
CA VAL A 87 14.64 6.95 8.96
C VAL A 87 14.53 7.90 10.15
N ARG A 88 13.47 8.71 10.22
CA ARG A 88 13.28 9.68 11.31
C ARG A 88 13.29 9.00 12.67
N VAL A 89 12.47 7.96 12.82
CA VAL A 89 12.34 7.24 14.10
C VAL A 89 13.64 6.52 14.48
N MET A 90 14.31 5.87 13.52
CA MET A 90 15.59 5.18 13.78
C MET A 90 16.73 6.14 14.13
N CYS A 91 16.68 7.39 13.65
CA CYS A 91 17.65 8.43 13.96
C CYS A 91 17.27 9.28 15.19
N GLY A 92 16.20 8.95 15.91
CA GLY A 92 15.73 9.74 17.06
C GLY A 92 15.17 11.12 16.70
N LEU A 93 14.80 11.33 15.43
CA LEU A 93 14.15 12.55 14.96
C LEU A 93 12.63 12.49 15.22
N PRO A 94 11.95 13.63 15.35
CA PRO A 94 10.50 13.67 15.46
C PRO A 94 9.80 12.98 14.26
N PRO A 95 8.72 12.21 14.48
CA PRO A 95 7.94 11.64 13.40
C PRO A 95 7.33 12.72 12.52
N GLY A 96 7.20 12.44 11.22
CA GLY A 96 6.53 13.30 10.26
C GLY A 96 5.02 13.17 10.23
N ASP A 97 4.38 14.09 9.50
CA ASP A 97 2.94 14.07 9.25
C ASP A 97 2.59 12.86 8.36
N ALA A 98 1.74 11.97 8.87
CA ALA A 98 1.28 10.76 8.18
C ALA A 98 -0.03 10.97 7.40
N ARG A 99 -0.48 12.23 7.25
CA ARG A 99 -1.71 12.58 6.54
C ARG A 99 -1.64 12.16 5.07
N LEU A 100 -2.74 11.59 4.60
CA LEU A 100 -2.97 11.28 3.21
C LEU A 100 -3.23 12.58 2.44
N THR A 101 -2.52 12.79 1.33
CA THR A 101 -2.65 13.98 0.47
C THR A 101 -3.57 13.75 -0.72
N SER A 102 -3.75 12.49 -1.14
CA SER A 102 -4.67 12.09 -2.22
C SER A 102 -5.13 10.65 -2.03
N PRO A 103 -6.39 10.32 -2.29
CA PRO A 103 -6.81 8.94 -2.51
C PRO A 103 -5.94 8.24 -3.55
N VAL A 104 -5.61 6.97 -3.32
CA VAL A 104 -4.63 6.25 -4.12
C VAL A 104 -4.95 4.78 -4.21
N VAL A 105 -4.67 4.22 -5.38
CA VAL A 105 -4.62 2.78 -5.61
C VAL A 105 -3.20 2.41 -6.01
N MET A 106 -2.56 1.59 -5.20
CA MET A 106 -1.25 1.01 -5.47
C MET A 106 -1.42 -0.38 -6.07
N VAL A 107 -0.75 -0.70 -7.17
CA VAL A 107 -0.77 -2.02 -7.81
C VAL A 107 0.65 -2.57 -7.96
N ASN A 108 0.87 -3.81 -7.53
CA ASN A 108 2.14 -4.49 -7.73
C ASN A 108 2.31 -4.99 -9.17
N LEU A 109 3.52 -4.82 -9.69
CA LEU A 109 3.93 -5.35 -10.99
C LEU A 109 4.84 -6.56 -10.75
N LEU A 110 4.32 -7.76 -11.04
CA LEU A 110 5.06 -9.02 -10.93
C LEU A 110 5.76 -9.36 -12.25
N GLY A 111 6.78 -10.21 -12.20
CA GLY A 111 7.55 -10.62 -13.37
C GLY A 111 6.70 -11.29 -14.45
N ASP A 112 5.54 -11.85 -14.10
CA ASP A 112 4.55 -12.41 -15.03
C ASP A 112 3.94 -11.37 -16.00
N LEU A 113 4.13 -10.09 -15.71
CA LEU A 113 3.74 -8.99 -16.59
C LEU A 113 4.76 -8.73 -17.70
N TRP A 114 5.96 -9.28 -17.63
CA TRP A 114 7.01 -9.02 -18.63
C TRP A 114 6.86 -9.90 -19.87
N PRO A 115 7.14 -9.35 -21.08
CA PRO A 115 7.51 -7.96 -21.36
C PRO A 115 6.31 -7.00 -21.19
N VAL A 116 6.56 -5.81 -20.65
CA VAL A 116 5.51 -4.82 -20.35
C VAL A 116 5.35 -3.83 -21.51
N ASN A 117 4.12 -3.56 -21.92
CA ASN A 117 3.80 -2.45 -22.82
C ASN A 117 3.76 -1.12 -22.04
N TRP A 118 4.90 -0.45 -21.92
CA TRP A 118 5.00 0.79 -21.15
C TRP A 118 4.17 1.94 -21.70
N GLN A 119 3.94 2.01 -23.01
CA GLN A 119 3.11 3.07 -23.61
C GLN A 119 1.67 2.99 -23.08
N ASN A 120 1.14 1.77 -22.98
CA ASN A 120 -0.18 1.54 -22.41
C ASN A 120 -0.18 1.65 -20.88
N CYS A 121 0.87 1.15 -20.23
CA CYS A 121 0.94 1.12 -18.76
C CYS A 121 1.09 2.52 -18.15
N MET A 122 1.75 3.44 -18.86
CA MET A 122 1.99 4.83 -18.45
C MET A 122 0.99 5.82 -19.07
N CYS A 123 -0.17 5.35 -19.55
CA CYS A 123 -1.09 6.20 -20.30
C CYS A 123 -1.83 7.24 -19.44
N HIS A 124 -1.84 7.08 -18.11
CA HIS A 124 -2.57 7.96 -17.20
C HIS A 124 -1.66 9.01 -16.54
N PRO A 125 -2.00 10.32 -16.59
CA PRO A 125 -1.12 11.39 -16.13
C PRO A 125 -0.87 11.40 -14.61
N ALA A 126 -1.78 10.83 -13.82
CA ALA A 126 -1.66 10.73 -12.37
C ALA A 126 -0.96 9.45 -11.88
N LEU A 127 -0.48 8.60 -12.80
CA LEU A 127 0.23 7.36 -12.44
C LEU A 127 1.69 7.66 -12.08
N LYS A 128 2.16 7.06 -10.99
CA LYS A 128 3.53 7.14 -10.49
C LYS A 128 4.14 5.74 -10.49
N LEU A 129 5.06 5.49 -11.43
CA LEU A 129 5.71 4.19 -11.59
C LEU A 129 6.98 4.10 -10.75
N HIS A 130 7.14 2.99 -10.04
CA HIS A 130 8.32 2.66 -9.25
C HIS A 130 8.86 1.28 -9.67
N LEU A 131 10.02 1.25 -10.32
CA LEU A 131 10.71 0.01 -10.71
C LEU A 131 11.90 -0.26 -9.80
N TYR A 132 12.06 -1.51 -9.37
CA TYR A 132 13.10 -1.90 -8.41
C TYR A 132 14.46 -2.20 -9.04
N GLY A 133 14.64 -1.97 -10.34
CA GLY A 133 15.91 -2.20 -11.04
C GLY A 133 16.37 -3.67 -11.08
N LYS A 134 15.45 -4.63 -10.89
CA LYS A 134 15.78 -6.07 -10.90
C LYS A 134 16.08 -6.52 -12.34
N HIS A 135 17.22 -7.17 -12.54
CA HIS A 135 17.69 -7.60 -13.87
C HIS A 135 16.81 -8.66 -14.56
N GLU A 136 16.06 -9.48 -13.80
CA GLU A 136 15.35 -10.63 -14.34
C GLU A 136 13.91 -10.69 -13.82
N ALA A 137 12.93 -10.72 -14.73
CA ALA A 137 11.51 -10.81 -14.45
C ALA A 137 11.07 -12.28 -14.32
N ARG A 138 11.29 -12.88 -13.15
CA ARG A 138 10.85 -14.25 -12.85
C ARG A 138 9.35 -14.27 -12.47
N PRO A 139 8.61 -15.35 -12.77
CA PRO A 139 7.24 -15.53 -12.29
C PRO A 139 7.11 -15.27 -10.78
N GLY A 140 6.10 -14.50 -10.39
CA GLY A 140 5.83 -14.09 -9.00
C GLY A 140 6.80 -13.07 -8.41
N ARG A 141 7.90 -12.72 -9.10
CA ARG A 141 8.89 -11.76 -8.58
C ARG A 141 8.32 -10.34 -8.65
N LYS A 142 8.20 -9.64 -7.53
CA LYS A 142 7.84 -8.22 -7.51
C LYS A 142 8.91 -7.40 -8.22
N MET A 143 8.59 -6.82 -9.37
CA MET A 143 9.52 -6.04 -10.20
C MET A 143 9.36 -4.53 -10.02
N GLY A 144 8.17 -4.10 -9.59
CA GLY A 144 7.85 -2.73 -9.28
C GLY A 144 6.44 -2.61 -8.71
N HIS A 145 5.97 -1.38 -8.61
CA HIS A 145 4.58 -1.05 -8.39
C HIS A 145 4.26 0.26 -9.11
N PHE A 146 2.98 0.56 -9.28
CA PHE A 146 2.55 1.93 -9.55
C PHE A 146 1.58 2.41 -8.48
N ASN A 147 1.57 3.72 -8.25
CA ASN A 147 0.55 4.41 -7.48
C ASN A 147 -0.29 5.25 -8.45
N LEU A 148 -1.60 5.06 -8.45
CA LEU A 148 -2.54 5.87 -9.21
C LEU A 148 -3.25 6.82 -8.24
N LEU A 149 -2.93 8.12 -8.34
CA LEU A 149 -3.56 9.16 -7.55
C LEU A 149 -4.90 9.58 -8.17
N SER A 150 -5.89 9.86 -7.33
CA SER A 150 -7.23 10.30 -7.76
C SER A 150 -7.90 11.13 -6.69
N ASN A 151 -8.92 11.90 -7.08
CA ASN A 151 -9.82 12.55 -6.13
C ASN A 151 -10.95 11.62 -5.67
N GLU A 152 -11.27 10.59 -6.47
CA GLU A 152 -12.30 9.61 -6.16
C GLU A 152 -11.76 8.17 -6.20
N ILE A 153 -11.94 7.45 -5.09
CA ILE A 153 -11.35 6.13 -4.91
C ILE A 153 -11.94 5.08 -5.85
N ASN A 154 -13.26 5.13 -6.10
CA ASN A 154 -13.92 4.16 -6.98
C ASN A 154 -13.45 4.29 -8.44
N ASN A 155 -13.26 5.53 -8.92
CA ASN A 155 -12.68 5.78 -10.24
C ASN A 155 -11.21 5.31 -10.30
N ALA A 156 -10.44 5.56 -9.24
CA ALA A 156 -9.05 5.10 -9.16
C ALA A 156 -8.93 3.58 -9.28
N ILE A 157 -9.84 2.83 -8.64
CA ILE A 157 -9.84 1.38 -8.68
C ILE A 157 -10.08 0.89 -10.11
N GLN A 158 -11.17 1.36 -10.74
CA GLN A 158 -11.49 0.98 -12.11
C GLN A 158 -10.35 1.33 -13.07
N THR A 159 -9.84 2.56 -12.99
CA THR A 159 -8.76 3.03 -13.86
C THR A 159 -7.47 2.24 -13.65
N ALA A 160 -7.11 1.92 -12.40
CA ALA A 160 -5.93 1.11 -12.11
C ALA A 160 -6.05 -0.31 -12.69
N ASP A 161 -7.22 -0.93 -12.58
CA ASP A 161 -7.49 -2.26 -13.14
C ASP A 161 -7.43 -2.23 -14.69
N GLU A 162 -8.01 -1.19 -15.31
CA GLU A 162 -7.92 -0.98 -16.76
C GLU A 162 -6.47 -0.78 -17.24
N ILE A 163 -5.68 0.04 -16.53
CA ILE A 163 -4.26 0.24 -16.84
C ILE A 163 -3.51 -1.08 -16.74
N PHE A 164 -3.66 -1.81 -15.62
CA PHE A 164 -2.95 -3.07 -15.38
C PHE A 164 -3.23 -4.09 -16.50
N ASN A 165 -4.49 -4.20 -16.93
CA ASN A 165 -4.87 -5.09 -18.03
C ASN A 165 -4.26 -4.70 -19.38
N ARG A 166 -4.00 -3.41 -19.62
CA ARG A 166 -3.36 -2.91 -20.84
C ARG A 166 -1.83 -2.95 -20.80
N CYS A 167 -1.23 -3.22 -19.64
CA CYS A 167 0.23 -3.33 -19.49
C CYS A 167 0.82 -4.60 -20.13
N LYS A 168 0.00 -5.61 -20.45
CA LYS A 168 0.39 -6.79 -21.23
C LYS A 168 0.46 -6.52 -22.73
#